data_AF-A0A382YPH1-F1
#
_entry.id   AF-A0A382YPH1-F1
#
_cell.length_a   1.000
_cell.length_b   1.000
_cell.length_c   1.000
_cell.angle_alpha   90.00
_cell.angle_beta   90.00
_cell.angle_gamma   90.00
#
_symmetry.space_group_name_H-M   'P 1'
#
loop_
_entity.id
_entity.type
_entity.pdbx_description
1 polymer ?
#
loop_
_entity_poly.entity_id
_entity_poly.type
_entity_poly.pdbx_seq_one_letter_code
_entity_poly.pdbx_strand_id
1 'polypeptide(L)'
;MEIYIQDQRKLMPLLKVARVRFEGERGDEEQRIVLVLRNGSEEKAVMQTGSSSSPHQDAVGGGSSGRRFAGVTNLGPFSILASDVREIVLRHPVGELPPADKILKASIITTDGKRFEVEDLLFRGKQRLDYFRGRNKRFIPLAKVERIDFQDGAIGEEFRPITATYWTGKTVMGTVEASTVRLSGETDRSYFERVNKAFTGKARSGPFGIGMHAIRHIRFQKDKAAVEVGEEPTVNE
;
A
#
# COMPACT_ATOMS: atom_id res chain seq x y z
N MET A 1 1.89 5.69 -8.02
CA MET A 1 1.43 4.74 -9.05
C MET A 1 0.74 3.59 -8.37
N GLU A 2 -0.42 3.17 -8.86
CA GLU A 2 -1.16 2.05 -8.30
C GLU A 2 -0.82 0.78 -9.07
N ILE A 3 -0.43 -0.27 -8.33
CA ILE A 3 -0.02 -1.56 -8.86
C ILE A 3 -0.58 -2.67 -7.97
N TYR A 4 -0.65 -3.89 -8.48
CA TYR A 4 -1.08 -5.07 -7.76
C TYR A 4 0.05 -6.08 -7.72
N ILE A 5 0.49 -6.47 -6.53
CA ILE A 5 1.51 -7.52 -6.34
C ILE A 5 0.82 -8.66 -5.61
N GLN A 6 0.76 -9.84 -6.24
CA GLN A 6 0.08 -11.02 -5.67
C GLN A 6 -1.35 -10.68 -5.20
N ASP A 7 -2.12 -10.02 -6.08
CA ASP A 7 -3.49 -9.53 -5.83
C ASP A 7 -3.63 -8.54 -4.66
N GLN A 8 -2.54 -7.95 -4.19
CA GLN A 8 -2.56 -6.88 -3.20
C GLN A 8 -2.26 -5.54 -3.84
N ARG A 9 -3.19 -4.60 -3.64
CA ARG A 9 -3.02 -3.21 -4.06
C ARG A 9 -1.85 -2.58 -3.29
N LYS A 10 -0.86 -2.09 -4.03
CA LYS A 10 0.29 -1.33 -3.51
C LYS A 10 0.35 0.02 -4.20
N LEU A 11 0.41 1.09 -3.41
CA LEU A 11 0.67 2.43 -3.92
C LEU A 11 2.17 2.65 -3.97
N MET A 12 2.76 2.47 -5.16
CA MET A 12 4.18 2.65 -5.40
C MET A 12 4.53 4.13 -5.60
N PRO A 13 5.36 4.74 -4.74
CA PRO A 13 5.84 6.11 -4.94
C PRO A 13 6.75 6.18 -6.17
N LEU A 14 6.49 7.11 -7.10
CA LEU A 14 7.33 7.27 -8.31
C LEU A 14 8.78 7.62 -7.97
N LEU A 15 9.03 8.31 -6.86
CA LEU A 15 10.38 8.61 -6.35
C LEU A 15 11.21 7.36 -6.02
N LYS A 16 10.58 6.19 -5.86
CA LYS A 16 11.27 4.90 -5.65
C LYS A 16 11.49 4.14 -6.94
N VAL A 17 10.77 4.47 -8.00
CA VAL A 17 10.78 3.72 -9.26
C VAL A 17 11.84 4.33 -10.18
N ALA A 18 12.77 3.51 -10.66
CA ALA A 18 13.69 3.92 -11.72
C ALA A 18 13.07 3.67 -13.10
N ARG A 19 12.37 2.55 -13.25
CA ARG A 19 11.84 2.10 -14.54
C ARG A 19 10.59 1.23 -14.38
N VAL A 20 9.68 1.35 -15.33
CA VAL A 20 8.51 0.47 -15.48
C VAL A 20 8.59 -0.16 -16.86
N ARG A 21 8.65 -1.49 -16.93
CA ARG A 21 8.52 -2.26 -18.17
C ARG A 21 7.14 -2.86 -18.23
N PHE A 22 6.49 -2.76 -19.38
CA PHE A 22 5.21 -3.40 -19.63
C PHE A 22 5.47 -4.72 -20.35
N GLU A 23 4.96 -5.81 -19.79
CA GLU A 23 5.08 -7.18 -20.30
C GLU A 23 3.70 -7.72 -20.67
N GLY A 24 3.64 -8.63 -21.64
CA GLY A 24 2.39 -9.22 -22.15
C GLY A 24 1.95 -8.65 -23.50
N GLU A 25 0.79 -9.11 -23.98
CA GLU A 25 0.20 -8.62 -25.22
C GLU A 25 -0.49 -7.27 -25.02
N ARG A 26 -0.59 -6.48 -26.10
CA ARG A 26 -1.21 -5.16 -26.06
C ARG A 26 -2.73 -5.31 -26.05
N GLY A 27 -3.41 -4.62 -25.12
CA GLY A 27 -4.87 -4.51 -25.11
C GLY A 27 -5.56 -5.19 -23.93
N ASP A 28 -4.82 -5.87 -23.05
CA ASP A 28 -5.38 -6.43 -21.82
C ASP A 28 -5.85 -5.31 -20.87
N GLU A 29 -6.97 -5.54 -20.20
CA GLU A 29 -7.48 -4.65 -19.14
C GLU A 29 -6.51 -4.56 -17.95
N GLU A 30 -5.72 -5.62 -17.77
CA GLU A 30 -4.67 -5.77 -16.78
C GLU A 30 -3.32 -6.02 -17.46
N GLN A 31 -2.46 -5.01 -17.46
CA GLN A 31 -1.12 -5.13 -18.03
C GLN A 31 -0.13 -5.64 -16.97
N ARG A 32 0.61 -6.71 -17.30
CA ARG A 32 1.73 -7.15 -16.47
C ARG A 32 2.86 -6.13 -16.58
N ILE A 33 3.49 -5.82 -15.46
CA ILE A 33 4.60 -4.88 -15.41
C ILE A 33 5.75 -5.43 -14.56
N VAL A 34 6.96 -4.99 -14.89
CA VAL A 34 8.15 -5.14 -14.05
C VAL A 34 8.60 -3.76 -13.63
N LEU A 35 8.63 -3.55 -12.32
CA LEU A 35 9.11 -2.33 -11.69
C LEU A 35 10.56 -2.53 -11.30
N VAL A 36 11.45 -1.74 -11.89
CA VAL A 36 12.82 -1.63 -11.39
C VAL A 36 12.88 -0.45 -10.44
N LEU A 37 13.15 -0.72 -9.18
CA LEU A 37 13.29 0.28 -8.14
C LEU A 37 14.69 0.93 -8.20
N ARG A 38 14.81 2.16 -7.70
CA ARG A 38 16.08 2.90 -7.65
C ARG A 38 17.14 2.22 -6.76
N ASN A 39 16.73 1.31 -5.87
CA ASN A 39 17.64 0.48 -5.07
C ASN A 39 18.12 -0.78 -5.83
N GLY A 40 17.76 -0.94 -7.10
CA GLY A 40 18.16 -2.06 -7.96
C GLY A 40 17.27 -3.31 -7.85
N SER A 41 16.32 -3.34 -6.92
CA SER A 41 15.37 -4.46 -6.82
C SER A 41 14.30 -4.42 -7.91
N GLU A 42 13.81 -5.60 -8.28
CA GLU A 42 12.73 -5.75 -9.26
C GLU A 42 11.47 -6.31 -8.59
N GLU A 43 10.31 -5.71 -8.89
CA GLU A 43 8.99 -6.23 -8.48
C GLU A 43 8.13 -6.51 -9.71
N LYS A 44 7.63 -7.75 -9.83
CA LYS A 44 6.60 -8.11 -10.81
C LYS A 44 5.24 -7.73 -10.26
N ALA A 45 4.47 -6.98 -11.04
CA ALA A 45 3.16 -6.49 -10.63
C ALA A 45 2.19 -6.48 -11.82
N VAL A 46 0.93 -6.20 -11.54
CA VAL A 46 -0.11 -5.95 -12.53
C VAL A 46 -0.58 -4.50 -12.38
N MET A 47 -0.77 -3.81 -13.49
CA MET A 47 -1.35 -2.47 -13.55
C MET A 47 -2.66 -2.54 -14.34
N GLN A 48 -3.73 -1.95 -13.80
CA GLN A 48 -4.95 -1.79 -14.58
C GLN A 48 -4.76 -0.70 -15.64
N THR A 49 -5.05 -1.05 -16.89
CA THR A 49 -4.87 -0.24 -18.11
C THR A 49 -6.20 0.04 -18.83
N GLY A 50 -7.24 -0.77 -18.59
CA GLY A 50 -8.60 -0.56 -19.12
C GLY A 50 -9.56 0.13 -18.15
N SER A 51 -10.69 0.65 -18.67
CA SER A 51 -11.85 1.06 -17.87
C SER A 51 -12.99 0.06 -18.09
N SER A 52 -13.67 -0.38 -17.03
CA SER A 52 -14.96 -1.05 -17.17
C SER A 52 -16.01 -0.06 -17.70
N SER A 53 -16.25 -0.05 -19.01
CA SER A 53 -17.48 0.52 -19.55
C SER A 53 -18.54 -0.60 -19.52
N SER A 54 -19.47 -0.54 -18.57
CA SER A 54 -20.69 -1.36 -18.65
C SER A 54 -21.41 -1.04 -19.96
N PRO A 55 -21.66 -2.02 -20.84
CA PRO A 55 -22.40 -1.77 -22.07
C PRO A 55 -23.88 -1.69 -21.71
N HIS A 56 -24.41 -0.48 -21.57
CA HIS A 56 -25.84 -0.26 -21.70
C HIS A 56 -26.11 0.14 -23.16
N GLN A 57 -27.05 -0.56 -23.78
CA GLN A 57 -27.44 -0.44 -25.18
C GLN A 57 -28.07 0.93 -25.43
N ASP A 58 -27.28 1.95 -25.80
CA ASP A 58 -27.69 3.09 -26.67
C ASP A 58 -26.58 4.16 -26.83
N ALA A 59 -25.33 3.76 -27.03
CA ALA A 59 -24.23 4.70 -27.29
C ALA A 59 -23.65 4.51 -28.70
N VAL A 60 -24.19 5.25 -29.68
CA VAL A 60 -23.49 5.51 -30.95
C VAL A 60 -22.41 6.55 -30.68
N GLY A 61 -21.18 6.09 -30.44
CA GLY A 61 -20.02 6.93 -30.20
C GLY A 61 -18.87 6.15 -29.59
N GLY A 62 -18.04 5.54 -30.44
CA GLY A 62 -16.87 4.76 -30.03
C GLY A 62 -15.84 5.62 -29.30
N GLY A 63 -15.72 5.43 -27.98
CA GLY A 63 -14.68 6.02 -27.15
C GLY A 63 -13.75 4.93 -26.61
N SER A 64 -12.55 4.81 -27.17
CA SER A 64 -11.46 4.03 -26.57
C SER A 64 -11.10 4.65 -25.21
N SER A 65 -11.68 4.15 -24.12
CA SER A 65 -11.50 4.61 -22.75
C SER A 65 -10.29 3.97 -22.03
N GLY A 66 -9.21 3.72 -22.78
CA GLY A 66 -7.95 3.24 -22.21
C GLY A 66 -7.24 4.30 -21.37
N ARG A 67 -6.55 3.89 -20.31
CA ARG A 67 -5.68 4.81 -19.54
C ARG A 67 -4.55 5.34 -20.43
N ARG A 68 -4.27 6.63 -20.33
CA ARG A 68 -3.26 7.33 -21.15
C ARG A 68 -2.18 7.94 -20.29
N PHE A 69 -0.95 7.93 -20.81
CA PHE A 69 0.10 8.83 -20.37
C PHE A 69 -0.04 10.15 -21.12
N ALA A 70 -0.14 11.24 -20.39
CA ALA A 70 -0.20 12.57 -20.94
C ALA A 70 0.78 13.48 -20.22
N GLY A 71 1.30 14.47 -20.92
CA GLY A 71 2.23 15.43 -20.37
C GLY A 71 2.69 16.45 -21.39
N VAL A 72 3.74 17.17 -21.06
CA VAL A 72 4.33 18.19 -21.92
C VAL A 72 5.81 17.87 -22.12
N THR A 73 6.25 17.95 -23.37
CA THR A 73 7.65 17.85 -23.78
C THR A 73 8.14 19.19 -24.32
N ASN A 74 9.43 19.29 -24.61
CA ASN A 74 10.00 20.46 -25.31
C ASN A 74 9.43 20.66 -26.73
N LEU A 75 8.76 19.64 -27.29
CA LEU A 75 8.10 19.68 -28.59
C LEU A 75 6.59 19.97 -28.49
N GLY A 76 6.07 20.16 -27.28
CA GLY A 76 4.64 20.37 -27.02
C GLY A 76 3.99 19.23 -26.22
N PRO A 77 2.65 19.27 -26.08
CA PRO A 77 1.90 18.27 -25.34
C PRO A 77 1.94 16.90 -26.03
N PHE A 78 1.91 15.84 -25.26
CA PHE A 78 1.79 14.47 -25.77
C PHE A 78 0.69 13.70 -25.03
N SER A 79 0.11 12.71 -25.71
CA SER A 79 -0.84 11.75 -25.14
C SER A 79 -0.66 10.40 -25.82
N ILE A 80 -0.30 9.37 -25.06
CA ILE A 80 -0.02 8.01 -25.55
C ILE A 80 -0.84 7.02 -24.72
N LEU A 81 -1.43 6.00 -25.35
CA LEU A 81 -2.14 4.94 -24.63
C LEU A 81 -1.16 4.13 -23.78
N ALA A 82 -1.56 3.75 -22.56
CA ALA A 82 -0.71 2.94 -21.70
C ALA A 82 -0.34 1.59 -22.35
N SER A 83 -1.23 1.02 -23.17
CA SER A 83 -1.00 -0.19 -23.98
C SER A 83 0.09 -0.05 -25.04
N ASP A 84 0.39 1.18 -25.48
CA ASP A 84 1.40 1.44 -26.52
C ASP A 84 2.78 1.73 -25.90
N VAL A 85 2.87 1.84 -24.58
CA VAL A 85 4.11 2.12 -23.87
C VAL A 85 4.80 0.82 -23.50
N ARG A 86 6.00 0.60 -24.03
CA ARG A 86 6.84 -0.56 -23.68
C ARG A 86 7.62 -0.35 -22.39
N GLU A 87 8.16 0.86 -22.20
CA GLU A 87 9.01 1.18 -21.06
C GLU A 87 8.85 2.65 -20.68
N ILE A 88 8.84 2.93 -19.37
CA ILE A 88 8.93 4.27 -18.80
C ILE A 88 10.22 4.33 -17.98
N VAL A 89 11.06 5.32 -18.27
CA VAL A 89 12.28 5.60 -17.50
C VAL A 89 12.08 6.91 -16.74
N LEU A 90 12.11 6.82 -15.41
CA LEU A 90 11.96 7.98 -14.52
C LEU A 90 13.35 8.54 -14.22
N ARG A 91 13.57 9.81 -14.60
CA ARG A 91 14.80 10.52 -14.29
C ARG A 91 14.68 11.20 -12.94
N HIS A 92 15.65 10.97 -12.08
CA HIS A 92 15.75 11.59 -10.76
C HIS A 92 16.96 12.53 -10.73
N PRO A 93 16.97 13.57 -9.88
CA PRO A 93 18.12 14.45 -9.71
C PRO A 93 19.40 13.68 -9.36
N VAL A 94 20.51 14.08 -9.96
CA VAL A 94 21.82 13.46 -9.73
C VAL A 94 22.22 13.65 -8.26
N GLY A 95 22.65 12.56 -7.61
CA GLY A 95 23.07 12.57 -6.20
C GLY A 95 21.95 12.35 -5.18
N GLU A 96 20.67 12.33 -5.61
CA GLU A 96 19.58 11.96 -4.72
C GLU A 96 19.60 10.44 -4.49
N LEU A 97 19.66 10.02 -3.22
CA LEU A 97 19.56 8.62 -2.84
C LEU A 97 18.10 8.14 -2.93
N PRO A 98 17.86 6.86 -3.27
CA PRO A 98 16.53 6.28 -3.16
C PRO A 98 15.99 6.42 -1.73
N PRO A 99 14.69 6.69 -1.55
CA PRO A 99 14.09 6.70 -0.22
C PRO A 99 14.28 5.34 0.44
N ALA A 100 14.84 5.30 1.65
CA ALA A 100 15.03 4.06 2.38
C ALA A 100 13.68 3.35 2.63
N ASP A 101 13.60 2.07 2.28
CA ASP A 101 12.48 1.22 2.63
C ASP A 101 12.60 0.84 4.11
N LYS A 102 11.91 1.58 4.99
CA LYS A 102 11.68 1.09 6.35
C LYS A 102 10.67 -0.05 6.26
N ILE A 103 11.17 -1.28 6.34
CA ILE A 103 10.34 -2.48 6.42
C ILE A 103 9.71 -2.50 7.82
N LEU A 104 8.42 -2.21 7.89
CA LEU A 104 7.70 -2.21 9.17
C LEU A 104 7.34 -3.63 9.55
N LYS A 105 7.98 -4.15 10.61
CA LYS A 105 7.62 -5.42 11.23
C LYS A 105 6.62 -5.20 12.36
N ALA A 106 5.59 -6.03 12.41
CA ALA A 106 4.56 -5.94 13.43
C ALA A 106 3.89 -7.29 13.69
N SER A 107 3.38 -7.44 14.91
CA SER A 107 2.49 -8.52 15.29
C SER A 107 1.05 -8.00 15.28
N ILE A 108 0.16 -8.67 14.56
CA ILE A 108 -1.27 -8.37 14.51
C ILE A 108 -2.00 -9.42 15.33
N ILE A 109 -2.83 -8.96 16.27
CA ILE A 109 -3.69 -9.81 17.10
C ILE A 109 -5.12 -9.52 16.69
N THR A 110 -5.84 -10.56 16.30
CA THR A 110 -7.22 -10.48 15.84
C THR A 110 -8.21 -10.44 17.00
N THR A 111 -9.47 -10.13 16.70
CA THR A 111 -10.55 -10.14 17.70
C THR A 111 -10.78 -11.53 18.29
N ASP A 112 -10.55 -12.61 17.53
CA ASP A 112 -10.57 -14.01 17.98
C ASP A 112 -9.26 -14.47 18.67
N GLY A 113 -8.29 -13.57 18.86
CA GLY A 113 -7.06 -13.84 19.62
C GLY A 113 -5.93 -14.50 18.83
N LYS A 114 -6.09 -14.76 17.53
CA LYS A 114 -5.01 -15.26 16.67
C LYS A 114 -3.93 -14.18 16.49
N ARG A 115 -2.68 -14.62 16.40
CA ARG A 115 -1.51 -13.74 16.23
C ARG A 115 -0.81 -14.03 14.91
N PHE A 116 -0.51 -12.97 14.17
CA PHE A 116 0.25 -13.01 12.92
C PHE A 116 1.47 -12.10 13.02
N GLU A 117 2.64 -12.62 12.68
CA GLU A 117 3.85 -11.82 12.48
C GLU A 117 3.92 -11.39 11.01
N VAL A 118 4.02 -10.09 10.78
CA VAL A 118 3.91 -9.47 9.45
C VAL A 118 5.08 -8.52 9.23
N GLU A 119 5.72 -8.66 8.07
CA GLU A 119 6.74 -7.74 7.56
C GLU A 119 6.16 -6.86 6.45
N ASP A 120 6.78 -5.69 6.23
CA ASP A 120 6.32 -4.68 5.27
C ASP A 120 4.83 -4.30 5.46
N LEU A 121 4.44 -4.02 6.72
CA LEU A 121 3.06 -3.71 7.04
C LEU A 121 2.61 -2.38 6.43
N LEU A 122 1.54 -2.41 5.64
CA LEU A 122 0.92 -1.26 4.98
C LEU A 122 -0.56 -1.15 5.32
N PHE A 123 -1.04 0.07 5.56
CA PHE A 123 -2.47 0.38 5.68
C PHE A 123 -2.99 0.96 4.37
N ARG A 124 -3.93 0.27 3.71
CA ARG A 124 -4.49 0.64 2.39
C ARG A 124 -3.37 1.05 1.40
N GLY A 125 -2.27 0.29 1.40
CA GLY A 125 -1.08 0.51 0.58
C GLY A 125 -0.14 1.63 1.04
N LYS A 126 -0.27 2.16 2.27
CA LYS A 126 0.53 3.28 2.80
C LYS A 126 1.16 2.96 4.15
N GLN A 127 2.33 3.53 4.44
CA GLN A 127 2.96 3.49 5.78
C GLN A 127 2.41 4.55 6.75
N ARG A 128 1.12 4.88 6.61
CA ARG A 128 0.40 5.77 7.53
C ARG A 128 -1.04 5.27 7.68
N LEU A 129 -1.56 5.36 8.89
CA LEU A 129 -2.96 5.09 9.17
C LEU A 129 -3.73 6.42 9.13
N ASP A 130 -4.72 6.51 8.25
CA ASP A 130 -5.65 7.64 8.22
C ASP A 130 -6.77 7.40 9.26
N TYR A 131 -7.07 8.38 10.10
CA TYR A 131 -8.08 8.30 11.15
C TYR A 131 -8.84 9.63 11.31
N PHE A 132 -9.95 9.61 12.02
CA PHE A 132 -10.76 10.79 12.33
C PHE A 132 -10.58 11.20 13.79
N ARG A 133 -10.39 12.50 14.02
CA ARG A 133 -10.47 13.13 15.34
C ARG A 133 -11.61 14.12 15.32
N GLY A 134 -12.77 13.72 15.81
CA GLY A 134 -14.02 14.41 15.55
C GLY A 134 -14.30 14.43 14.04
N ARG A 135 -14.54 15.61 13.46
CA ARG A 135 -14.80 15.78 12.02
C ARG A 135 -13.53 15.86 11.16
N ASN A 136 -12.34 15.93 11.78
CA ASN A 136 -11.10 16.16 11.06
C ASN A 136 -10.39 14.86 10.74
N LYS A 137 -10.11 14.62 9.46
CA LYS A 137 -9.23 13.53 9.02
C LYS A 137 -7.77 13.88 9.33
N ARG A 138 -7.07 12.97 9.99
CA ARG A 138 -5.65 13.06 10.39
C ARG A 138 -4.96 11.76 9.99
N PHE A 139 -3.63 11.72 10.14
CA PHE A 139 -2.87 10.51 9.87
C PHE A 139 -1.83 10.26 10.96
N ILE A 140 -1.48 8.99 11.13
CA ILE A 140 -0.45 8.49 12.04
C ILE A 140 0.61 7.79 11.21
N PRO A 141 1.87 8.26 11.18
CA PRO A 141 2.97 7.55 10.53
C PRO A 141 3.25 6.24 11.27
N LEU A 142 3.08 5.09 10.62
CA LEU A 142 3.18 3.77 11.27
C LEU A 142 4.58 3.52 11.85
N ALA A 143 5.63 4.02 11.19
CA ALA A 143 7.01 3.89 11.66
C ALA A 143 7.30 4.56 13.02
N LYS A 144 6.42 5.46 13.48
CA LYS A 144 6.58 6.16 14.76
C LYS A 144 5.74 5.53 15.88
N VAL A 145 4.93 4.53 15.55
CA VAL A 145 3.97 3.91 16.46
C VAL A 145 4.57 2.66 17.08
N GLU A 146 4.40 2.53 18.38
CA GLU A 146 4.72 1.31 19.13
C GLU A 146 3.54 0.33 19.07
N ARG A 147 2.32 0.82 19.32
CA ARG A 147 1.12 -0.01 19.34
C ARG A 147 -0.12 0.74 18.93
N ILE A 148 -1.08 0.00 18.36
CA ILE A 148 -2.44 0.46 18.09
C ILE A 148 -3.40 -0.52 18.72
N ASP A 149 -4.34 0.01 19.50
CA ASP A 149 -5.42 -0.73 20.13
C ASP A 149 -6.73 -0.30 19.49
N PHE A 150 -7.48 -1.28 19.00
CA PHE A 150 -8.79 -1.09 18.41
C PHE A 150 -9.81 -1.50 19.46
N GLN A 151 -10.68 -0.58 19.85
CA GLN A 151 -11.75 -0.90 20.79
C GLN A 151 -12.79 -1.76 20.08
N ASP A 152 -13.44 -2.64 20.84
CA ASP A 152 -14.56 -3.42 20.33
C ASP A 152 -15.67 -2.44 19.94
N GLY A 153 -15.98 -2.42 18.65
CA GLY A 153 -17.22 -1.84 18.14
C GLY A 153 -18.22 -2.97 17.96
N ALA A 154 -19.51 -2.71 18.07
CA ALA A 154 -20.52 -3.70 17.69
C ALA A 154 -20.28 -4.16 16.24
N ILE A 155 -20.62 -5.42 15.94
CA ILE A 155 -20.54 -5.96 14.58
C ILE A 155 -21.37 -5.06 13.66
N GLY A 156 -20.73 -4.47 12.64
CA GLY A 156 -21.39 -3.55 11.70
C GLY A 156 -21.23 -2.06 12.02
N GLU A 157 -20.52 -1.69 13.09
CA GLU A 157 -20.15 -0.28 13.29
C GLU A 157 -19.23 0.22 12.18
N GLU A 158 -19.64 1.31 11.54
CA GLU A 158 -18.89 1.91 10.46
C GLU A 158 -17.54 2.47 10.92
N PHE A 159 -17.47 2.91 12.18
CA PHE A 159 -16.30 3.54 12.78
C PHE A 159 -15.94 2.89 14.09
N ARG A 160 -14.69 2.47 14.24
CA ARG A 160 -14.16 1.91 15.49
C ARG A 160 -13.23 2.91 16.18
N PRO A 161 -13.35 3.10 17.51
CA PRO A 161 -12.38 3.88 18.24
C PRO A 161 -11.01 3.19 18.26
N ILE A 162 -9.97 4.00 18.16
CA ILE A 162 -8.58 3.55 18.26
C ILE A 162 -7.80 4.38 19.27
N THR A 163 -6.81 3.74 19.87
CA THR A 163 -5.75 4.40 20.61
C THR A 163 -4.41 3.97 20.04
N ALA A 164 -3.62 4.91 19.53
CA ALA A 164 -2.26 4.64 19.10
C ALA A 164 -1.27 5.24 20.09
N THR A 165 -0.26 4.45 20.47
CA THR A 165 0.84 4.88 21.33
C THR A 165 2.11 4.97 20.48
N TYR A 166 2.73 6.15 20.45
CA TYR A 166 4.02 6.36 19.80
C TYR A 166 5.16 5.79 20.62
N TRP A 167 6.30 5.51 19.99
CA TRP A 167 7.53 5.10 20.70
C TRP A 167 7.99 6.09 21.77
N THR A 168 7.53 7.33 21.71
CA THR A 168 7.81 8.37 22.72
C THR A 168 6.88 8.28 23.95
N GLY A 169 5.98 7.29 24.01
CA GLY A 169 4.93 7.17 25.03
C GLY A 169 3.72 8.08 24.82
N LYS A 170 3.76 9.00 23.84
CA LYS A 170 2.62 9.87 23.52
C LYS A 170 1.48 9.02 22.97
N THR A 171 0.25 9.31 23.38
CA THR A 171 -0.95 8.65 22.86
C THR A 171 -1.77 9.58 21.99
N VAL A 172 -2.48 9.00 21.02
CA VAL A 172 -3.52 9.68 20.24
C VAL A 172 -4.73 8.78 20.13
N MET A 173 -5.90 9.40 20.23
CA MET A 173 -7.20 8.73 20.13
C MET A 173 -7.98 9.30 18.95
N GLY A 174 -8.83 8.48 18.38
CA GLY A 174 -9.78 8.86 17.34
C GLY A 174 -10.54 7.64 16.82
N THR A 175 -11.12 7.75 15.63
CA THR A 175 -11.90 6.66 15.02
C THR A 175 -11.36 6.30 13.64
N VAL A 176 -11.52 5.04 13.25
CA VAL A 176 -11.17 4.52 11.93
C VAL A 176 -12.38 3.88 11.28
N GLU A 177 -12.48 4.00 9.96
CA GLU A 177 -13.52 3.33 9.20
C GLU A 177 -13.26 1.81 9.21
N ALA A 178 -14.21 1.04 9.75
CA ALA A 178 -14.19 -0.41 9.85
C ALA A 178 -15.46 -1.06 9.26
N SER A 179 -16.29 -0.29 8.56
CA SER A 179 -17.53 -0.76 7.94
C SER A 179 -17.31 -1.99 7.07
N THR A 180 -18.11 -3.03 7.32
CA THR A 180 -18.24 -4.22 6.46
C THR A 180 -19.39 -4.10 5.46
N VAL A 181 -20.15 -3.00 5.51
CA VAL A 181 -21.28 -2.72 4.62
C VAL A 181 -20.76 -2.31 3.26
N ARG A 182 -21.41 -2.79 2.21
CA ARG A 182 -21.08 -2.44 0.83
C ARG A 182 -21.55 -1.03 0.51
N LEU A 183 -20.67 -0.24 -0.11
CA LEU A 183 -21.00 1.13 -0.51
C LEU A 183 -21.72 1.12 -1.87
N SER A 184 -22.60 2.09 -2.09
CA SER A 184 -23.26 2.25 -3.39
C SER A 184 -22.23 2.52 -4.49
N GLY A 185 -22.36 1.83 -5.63
CA GLY A 185 -21.42 1.91 -6.75
C GLY A 185 -20.09 1.18 -6.53
N GLU A 186 -19.91 0.45 -5.42
CA GLU A 186 -18.70 -0.32 -5.15
C GLU A 186 -18.67 -1.63 -5.94
N THR A 187 -17.58 -1.90 -6.67
CA THR A 187 -17.34 -3.17 -7.35
C THR A 187 -16.97 -4.27 -6.34
N ASP A 188 -17.15 -5.54 -6.71
CA ASP A 188 -16.85 -6.68 -5.83
C ASP A 188 -15.40 -6.65 -5.34
N ARG A 189 -14.48 -6.29 -6.24
CA ARG A 189 -13.06 -6.15 -5.93
C ARG A 189 -12.80 -5.01 -4.94
N SER A 190 -13.35 -3.82 -5.19
CA SER A 190 -13.15 -2.68 -4.27
C SER A 190 -13.74 -2.94 -2.88
N TYR A 191 -14.90 -3.59 -2.82
CA TYR A 191 -15.51 -4.04 -1.58
C TYR A 191 -14.60 -5.02 -0.84
N PHE A 192 -14.14 -6.06 -1.54
CA PHE A 192 -13.27 -7.07 -0.96
C PHE A 192 -11.95 -6.46 -0.43
N GLU A 193 -11.32 -5.56 -1.19
CA GLU A 193 -10.09 -4.91 -0.77
C GLU A 193 -10.29 -4.00 0.45
N ARG A 194 -11.34 -3.18 0.45
CA ARG A 194 -11.63 -2.26 1.57
C ARG A 194 -11.93 -3.03 2.86
N VAL A 195 -12.73 -4.08 2.76
CA VAL A 195 -13.21 -4.84 3.92
C VAL A 195 -12.16 -5.84 4.41
N ASN A 196 -11.46 -6.55 3.52
CA ASN A 196 -10.59 -7.69 3.88
C ASN A 196 -9.09 -7.40 3.76
N LYS A 197 -8.68 -6.32 3.09
CA LYS A 197 -7.26 -5.97 2.86
C LYS A 197 -6.94 -4.56 3.34
N ALA A 198 -7.49 -4.17 4.51
CA ALA A 198 -7.23 -2.88 5.12
C ALA A 198 -5.76 -2.75 5.55
N PHE A 199 -5.20 -3.80 6.15
CA PHE A 199 -3.77 -3.96 6.35
C PHE A 199 -3.23 -5.10 5.49
N THR A 200 -2.09 -4.87 4.86
CA THR A 200 -1.40 -5.85 4.01
C THR A 200 0.08 -5.94 4.37
N GLY A 201 0.74 -7.03 3.99
CA GLY A 201 2.17 -7.25 4.22
C GLY A 201 2.56 -8.68 3.84
N LYS A 202 3.66 -9.16 4.41
CA LYS A 202 4.16 -10.52 4.20
C LYS A 202 4.21 -11.27 5.53
N ALA A 203 3.57 -12.43 5.60
CA ALA A 203 3.70 -13.37 6.71
C ALA A 203 4.53 -14.58 6.27
N ARG A 204 4.90 -15.45 7.22
CA ARG A 204 5.67 -16.68 6.93
C ARG A 204 4.99 -17.58 5.89
N SER A 205 3.67 -17.58 5.82
CA SER A 205 2.87 -18.37 4.88
C SER A 205 2.67 -17.72 3.50
N GLY A 206 3.20 -16.50 3.28
CA GLY A 206 3.04 -15.76 2.03
C GLY A 206 2.36 -14.39 2.21
N PRO A 207 1.67 -13.88 1.17
CA PRO A 207 0.98 -12.59 1.22
C PRO A 207 -0.03 -12.55 2.36
N PHE A 208 0.00 -11.47 3.15
CA PHE A 208 -0.87 -11.27 4.29
C PHE A 208 -1.85 -10.12 4.02
N GLY A 209 -3.12 -10.31 4.35
CA GLY A 209 -4.16 -9.29 4.27
C GLY A 209 -5.18 -9.47 5.38
N ILE A 210 -5.59 -8.38 6.03
CA ILE A 210 -6.62 -8.40 7.06
C ILE A 210 -7.50 -7.14 7.04
N GLY A 211 -8.77 -7.34 7.33
CA GLY A 211 -9.77 -6.28 7.46
C GLY A 211 -9.69 -5.53 8.78
N MET A 212 -10.05 -4.24 8.77
CA MET A 212 -10.06 -3.40 9.97
C MET A 212 -11.01 -3.93 11.06
N HIS A 213 -12.10 -4.58 10.64
CA HIS A 213 -13.10 -5.18 11.53
C HIS A 213 -12.54 -6.38 12.34
N ALA A 214 -11.51 -7.06 11.82
CA ALA A 214 -10.97 -8.29 12.41
C ALA A 214 -9.76 -8.06 13.34
N ILE A 215 -9.25 -6.83 13.43
CA ILE A 215 -8.05 -6.50 14.22
C ILE A 215 -8.45 -6.03 15.61
N ARG A 216 -7.76 -6.53 16.63
CA ARG A 216 -7.87 -6.06 18.02
C ARG A 216 -6.65 -5.23 18.42
N HIS A 217 -5.47 -5.72 18.08
CA HIS A 217 -4.21 -5.07 18.44
C HIS A 217 -3.19 -5.15 17.31
N ILE A 218 -2.40 -4.09 17.17
CA ILE A 218 -1.16 -4.10 16.39
C ILE A 218 -0.02 -3.72 17.33
N ARG A 219 1.08 -4.46 17.28
CA ARG A 219 2.31 -4.23 18.03
C ARG A 219 3.47 -4.14 17.06
N PHE A 220 4.06 -2.96 16.92
CA PHE A 220 5.19 -2.75 16.04
C PHE A 220 6.47 -3.21 16.73
N GLN A 221 7.43 -3.68 15.93
CA GLN A 221 8.76 -4.04 16.40
C GLN A 221 9.72 -2.90 16.06
N LYS A 222 10.60 -2.53 16.99
CA LYS A 222 11.72 -1.65 16.65
C LYS A 222 12.63 -2.41 15.70
N ASP A 223 13.09 -1.73 14.65
CA ASP A 223 14.29 -2.19 13.95
C ASP A 223 15.39 -2.28 15.01
N LYS A 224 15.80 -3.50 15.36
CA LYS A 224 17.10 -3.67 16.00
C LYS A 224 18.08 -3.16 14.96
N ALA A 225 18.58 -1.94 15.15
CA ALA A 225 19.84 -1.56 14.53
C ALA A 225 20.80 -2.71 14.83
N ALA A 226 21.46 -3.23 13.79
CA ALA A 226 22.50 -4.22 13.93
C ALA A 226 23.40 -3.76 15.08
N VAL A 227 23.36 -4.51 16.18
CA VAL A 227 24.22 -4.25 17.33
C VAL A 227 25.63 -4.40 16.80
N GLU A 228 26.42 -3.35 17.02
CA GLU A 228 27.83 -3.24 16.70
C GLU A 228 28.55 -4.56 17.05
N VAL A 229 29.02 -5.27 16.03
CA VAL A 229 30.06 -6.28 16.21
C VAL A 229 31.37 -5.51 16.31
N GLY A 230 31.71 -5.14 17.53
CA GLY A 230 32.99 -4.56 17.92
C GLY A 230 33.38 -5.17 19.25
N GLU A 231 33.43 -6.50 19.30
CA GLU A 231 34.03 -7.25 20.40
C GLU A 231 35.54 -6.91 20.38
N GLU A 232 36.00 -6.10 21.33
CA GLU A 232 37.42 -5.88 21.56
C GLU A 232 38.07 -7.23 21.91
N PRO A 233 39.17 -7.64 21.25
CA PRO A 233 39.88 -8.82 21.67
C PRO A 233 40.61 -8.51 22.97
N THR A 234 40.21 -9.22 24.03
CA THR A 234 41.05 -9.38 25.22
C THR A 234 42.35 -10.06 24.81
N VAL A 235 43.42 -9.28 24.73
CA VAL A 235 44.79 -9.81 24.68
C VAL A 235 45.14 -10.22 26.10
N ASN A 236 45.27 -11.52 26.32
CA ASN A 236 45.93 -12.07 27.51
C ASN A 236 47.44 -11.87 27.36
N GLU A 237 48.06 -11.18 28.31
CA GLU A 237 49.44 -11.44 28.76
C GLU A 237 49.47 -11.49 30.29
#